data_AF-A0A956NIQ4-F1
#
_entry.id   AF-A0A956NIQ4-F1
#
_cell.length_a   1.000
_cell.length_b   1.000
_cell.length_c   1.000
_cell.angle_alpha   90.00
_cell.angle_beta   90.00
_cell.angle_gamma   90.00
#
_symmetry.space_group_name_H-M   'P 1'
#
loop_
_entity.id
_entity.type
_entity.pdbx_description
1 polymer ?
#
loop_
_entity_poly.entity_id
_entity_poly.type
_entity_poly.pdbx_seq_one_letter_code
_entity_poly.pdbx_strand_id
1 'polypeptide(L)'
;MSTRSRTRELRRYTGLPFLIDFLRTRELVLPSPVTWDDRNDSYYLEQYAKQAGLSATFALCLTEAPETYHHWRVFSSGASGVCISFKTEPFMAAVGGVSGLRAESVEYRTIDDLRRRKPTLSELPFLKRH
;
A
#
# COMPACT_ATOMS: atom_id res chain seq x y z
N MET A 1 30.69 11.69 17.51
CA MET A 1 29.50 12.14 16.75
C MET A 1 28.67 10.90 16.42
N SER A 2 27.60 10.65 17.16
CA SER A 2 26.69 9.54 16.90
C SER A 2 25.83 9.88 15.69
N THR A 3 26.00 9.13 14.59
CA THR A 3 25.07 9.14 13.46
C THR A 3 23.73 8.60 13.97
N ARG A 4 22.79 9.51 14.28
CA ARG A 4 21.39 9.11 14.46
C ARG A 4 20.93 8.45 13.17
N SER A 5 20.86 7.13 13.15
CA SER A 5 20.18 6.38 12.10
C SER A 5 18.75 6.90 12.05
N ARG A 6 18.36 7.47 10.91
CA ARG A 6 17.01 8.00 10.71
C ARG A 6 16.07 6.80 10.73
N THR A 7 15.17 6.71 11.71
CA THR A 7 14.19 5.61 11.78
C THR A 7 13.37 5.62 10.49
N ARG A 8 13.30 4.48 9.80
CA ARG A 8 12.49 4.34 8.59
C ARG A 8 11.02 4.32 8.99
N GLU A 9 10.23 5.03 8.19
CA GLU A 9 8.81 5.21 8.44
C GLU A 9 8.01 4.82 7.21
N LEU A 10 6.91 4.10 7.44
CA LEU A 10 5.86 3.84 6.47
C LEU A 10 4.71 4.81 6.72
N ARG A 11 4.30 5.54 5.69
CA ARG A 11 3.24 6.54 5.79
C ARG A 11 1.97 6.06 5.10
N ARG A 12 0.84 6.19 5.79
CA ARG A 12 -0.51 6.04 5.24
C ARG A 12 -1.20 7.39 5.23
N TYR A 13 -1.50 7.88 4.03
CA TYR A 13 -2.42 9.00 3.87
C TYR A 13 -3.85 8.46 3.82
N THR A 14 -4.74 9.10 4.57
CA THR A 14 -6.14 8.68 4.67
C THR A 14 -7.01 9.83 5.18
N GLY A 15 -8.29 9.57 5.44
CA GLY A 15 -9.22 10.50 6.08
C GLY A 15 -9.33 10.30 7.59
N LEU A 16 -9.68 11.38 8.30
CA LEU A 16 -9.90 11.38 9.76
C LEU A 16 -10.81 10.26 10.28
N PRO A 17 -11.91 9.85 9.59
CA PRO A 17 -12.72 8.72 10.05
C PRO A 17 -11.96 7.40 10.18
N PHE A 18 -11.05 7.10 9.24
CA PHE A 18 -10.21 5.90 9.29
C PHE A 18 -9.20 5.96 10.44
N LEU A 19 -8.67 7.14 10.75
CA LEU A 19 -7.79 7.32 11.91
C LEU A 19 -8.56 7.11 13.22
N ILE A 20 -9.76 7.67 13.35
CA ILE A 20 -10.60 7.49 14.54
C ILE A 20 -10.93 6.01 14.75
N ASP A 21 -11.32 5.31 13.68
CA ASP A 21 -11.57 3.87 13.70
C ASP A 21 -10.32 3.10 14.15
N PHE A 22 -9.18 3.31 13.49
CA PHE A 22 -7.89 2.69 13.84
C PHE A 22 -7.50 2.92 15.31
N LEU A 23 -7.66 4.13 15.85
CA LEU A 23 -7.31 4.42 17.24
C LEU A 23 -8.26 3.74 18.24
N ARG A 24 -9.52 3.54 17.86
CA ARG A 24 -10.54 2.89 18.71
C ARG A 24 -10.42 1.38 18.70
N THR A 25 -10.32 0.77 17.52
CA THR A 25 -10.28 -0.68 17.32
C THR A 25 -8.87 -1.24 17.51
N ARG A 26 -7.84 -0.42 17.26
CA ARG A 26 -6.44 -0.83 17.11
C ARG A 26 -6.23 -1.79 15.94
N GLU A 27 -7.13 -1.75 14.96
CA GLU A 27 -7.11 -2.59 13.77
C GLU A 27 -6.92 -1.72 12.53
N LEU A 28 -6.04 -2.14 11.63
CA LEU A 28 -5.81 -1.43 10.38
C LEU A 28 -6.67 -2.04 9.27
N VAL A 29 -7.61 -1.24 8.76
CA VAL A 29 -8.53 -1.67 7.69
C VAL A 29 -7.77 -1.85 6.36
N LEU A 30 -8.02 -2.98 5.70
CA LEU A 30 -7.60 -3.23 4.32
C LEU A 30 -8.79 -2.97 3.37
N PRO A 31 -8.90 -1.80 2.74
CA PRO A 31 -9.98 -1.53 1.80
C PRO A 31 -9.88 -2.40 0.54
N SER A 32 -11.00 -2.57 -0.15
CA SER A 32 -11.00 -3.20 -1.47
C SER A 32 -10.30 -2.27 -2.49
N PRO A 33 -9.36 -2.77 -3.31
CA PRO A 33 -8.73 -1.98 -4.38
C PRO A 33 -9.72 -1.46 -5.43
N VAL A 34 -10.90 -2.07 -5.53
CA VAL A 34 -11.95 -1.66 -6.48
C VAL A 34 -12.45 -0.24 -6.20
N THR A 35 -12.35 0.23 -4.95
CA THR A 35 -12.77 1.58 -4.56
C THR A 35 -11.66 2.63 -4.68
N TRP A 36 -10.49 2.28 -5.24
CA TRP A 36 -9.37 3.20 -5.36
C TRP A 36 -9.45 4.02 -6.65
N ASP A 37 -9.23 5.33 -6.52
CA ASP A 37 -9.22 6.26 -7.65
C ASP A 37 -8.02 6.01 -8.58
N ASP A 38 -6.86 5.61 -8.03
CA ASP A 38 -5.67 5.28 -8.82
C ASP A 38 -5.78 3.87 -9.44
N ARG A 39 -6.12 3.84 -10.73
CA ARG A 39 -6.24 2.60 -11.49
C ARG A 39 -4.91 1.89 -11.72
N ASN A 40 -3.78 2.57 -11.63
CA ASN A 40 -2.47 1.90 -11.71
C ASN A 40 -2.23 1.03 -10.47
N ASP A 41 -2.74 1.49 -9.32
CA ASP A 41 -2.60 0.82 -8.03
C ASP A 41 -3.57 -0.35 -7.89
N SER A 42 -4.79 -0.23 -8.43
CA SER A 42 -5.80 -1.28 -8.30
C SER A 42 -5.76 -2.34 -9.40
N TYR A 43 -5.31 -1.99 -10.62
CA TYR A 43 -5.44 -2.87 -11.79
C TYR A 43 -4.77 -4.24 -11.59
N TYR A 44 -3.52 -4.28 -11.15
CA TYR A 44 -2.81 -5.54 -11.01
C TYR A 44 -3.30 -6.39 -9.83
N LEU A 45 -3.84 -5.76 -8.78
CA LEU A 45 -4.53 -6.45 -7.68
C LEU A 45 -5.82 -7.12 -8.15
N GLU A 46 -6.57 -6.47 -9.04
CA GLU A 46 -7.77 -7.06 -9.67
C GLU A 46 -7.40 -8.21 -10.62
N GLN A 47 -6.32 -8.06 -11.40
CA GLN A 47 -5.83 -9.15 -12.26
C GLN A 47 -5.35 -10.36 -11.43
N TYR A 48 -4.69 -10.11 -10.30
CA TYR A 48 -4.31 -11.16 -9.37
C TYR A 48 -5.54 -11.92 -8.87
N ALA A 49 -6.55 -11.21 -8.35
CA ALA A 49 -7.77 -11.83 -7.84
C ALA A 49 -8.43 -12.73 -8.90
N LYS A 50 -8.57 -12.21 -10.12
CA LYS A 50 -9.16 -12.92 -11.25
C LYS A 50 -8.37 -14.19 -11.62
N GLN A 51 -7.05 -14.08 -11.74
CA GLN A 51 -6.20 -15.20 -12.16
C GLN A 51 -6.02 -16.25 -11.06
N ALA A 52 -6.09 -15.85 -9.80
CA ALA A 52 -6.05 -16.74 -8.65
C ALA A 52 -7.42 -17.35 -8.30
N GLY A 53 -8.50 -16.98 -9.01
CA GLY A 53 -9.86 -17.46 -8.74
C GLY A 53 -10.44 -16.95 -7.41
N LEU A 54 -9.97 -15.82 -6.91
CA LEU A 54 -10.42 -15.20 -5.66
C LEU A 54 -11.66 -14.33 -5.91
N SER A 55 -12.60 -14.33 -4.96
CA SER A 55 -13.79 -13.47 -5.02
C SER A 55 -13.46 -11.99 -4.85
N ALA A 56 -12.43 -11.67 -4.05
CA ALA A 56 -11.98 -10.31 -3.79
C ALA A 56 -10.53 -10.29 -3.30
N THR A 57 -9.90 -9.12 -3.38
CA THR A 57 -8.66 -8.77 -2.70
C THR A 57 -8.89 -7.56 -1.81
N PHE A 58 -8.13 -7.50 -0.72
CA PHE A 58 -8.09 -6.37 0.20
C PHE A 58 -6.64 -5.98 0.36
N ALA A 59 -6.35 -4.69 0.27
CA ALA A 59 -4.98 -4.20 0.29
C ALA A 59 -4.90 -2.83 0.95
N LEU A 60 -3.69 -2.45 1.32
CA LEU A 60 -3.40 -1.13 1.85
C LEU A 60 -2.06 -0.66 1.30
N CYS A 61 -2.05 0.54 0.72
CA CYS A 61 -0.83 1.17 0.23
C CYS A 61 -0.19 2.05 1.31
N LEU A 62 1.13 1.93 1.41
CA LEU A 62 2.02 2.71 2.26
C LEU A 62 3.15 3.26 1.40
N THR A 63 3.80 4.31 1.88
CA THR A 63 4.99 4.87 1.22
C THR A 63 6.09 5.17 2.21
N GLU A 64 7.33 4.84 1.86
CA GLU A 64 8.54 5.30 2.56
C GLU A 64 8.96 6.70 2.07
N ALA A 65 8.38 7.17 0.96
CA ALA A 65 8.74 8.45 0.38
C ALA A 65 8.42 9.63 1.32
N PRO A 66 9.19 10.72 1.23
CA PRO A 66 8.82 11.98 1.87
C PRO A 66 7.43 12.43 1.45
N GLU A 67 6.81 13.27 2.27
CA GLU A 67 5.49 13.82 1.96
C GLU A 67 5.53 14.66 0.68
N THR A 68 4.47 14.54 -0.13
CA THR A 68 4.33 15.28 -1.38
C THR A 68 2.93 15.83 -1.49
N TYR A 69 2.74 16.89 -2.28
CA TYR A 69 1.41 17.40 -2.60
C TYR A 69 0.50 16.31 -3.19
N HIS A 70 1.05 15.44 -4.04
CA HIS A 70 0.31 14.33 -4.64
C HIS A 70 -0.25 13.39 -3.57
N HIS A 71 0.54 13.06 -2.53
CA HIS A 71 0.08 12.22 -1.43
C HIS A 71 -1.14 12.80 -0.71
N TRP A 72 -1.09 14.08 -0.36
CA TRP A 72 -2.18 14.76 0.31
C TRP A 72 -3.39 14.97 -0.61
N ARG A 73 -3.19 15.28 -1.89
CA ARG A 73 -4.30 15.53 -2.81
C ARG A 73 -5.06 14.25 -3.18
N VAL A 74 -4.34 13.15 -3.43
CA VAL A 74 -4.91 11.93 -4.02
C VAL A 74 -5.30 10.90 -2.97
N PHE A 75 -4.49 10.76 -1.91
CA PHE A 75 -4.69 9.70 -0.93
C PHE A 75 -5.24 10.20 0.41
N SER A 76 -5.61 11.48 0.51
CA SER A 76 -6.21 12.04 1.73
C SER A 76 -7.55 12.72 1.45
N SER A 77 -8.39 12.86 2.48
CA SER A 77 -9.74 13.43 2.38
C SER A 77 -9.77 14.96 2.49
N GLY A 78 -8.94 15.65 1.71
CA GLY A 78 -8.91 17.13 1.67
C GLY A 78 -8.66 17.74 3.05
N ALA A 79 -9.57 18.62 3.50
CA ALA A 79 -9.47 19.29 4.82
C ALA A 79 -9.50 18.34 6.03
N SER A 80 -9.96 17.09 5.83
CA SER A 80 -9.93 16.03 6.85
C SER A 80 -8.87 14.96 6.55
N GLY A 81 -7.91 15.26 5.66
CA GLY A 81 -6.77 14.41 5.38
C GLY A 81 -5.83 14.29 6.58
N VAL A 82 -5.31 13.09 6.81
CA VAL A 82 -4.33 12.80 7.85
C VAL A 82 -3.24 11.86 7.33
N CYS A 83 -2.08 11.88 7.99
CA CYS A 83 -0.96 10.98 7.73
C CYS A 83 -0.69 10.16 8.98
N ILE A 84 -0.76 8.83 8.87
CA ILE A 84 -0.38 7.89 9.93
C ILE A 84 1.03 7.40 9.61
N SER A 85 1.96 7.59 10.54
CA SER A 85 3.34 7.12 10.40
C SER A 85 3.59 5.90 11.29
N PHE A 86 4.11 4.84 10.68
CA PHE A 86 4.49 3.60 11.36
C PHE A 86 6.00 3.44 11.30
N LYS A 87 6.61 2.96 12.39
CA LYS A 87 8.01 2.50 12.35
C LYS A 87 8.07 1.25 11.46
N THR A 88 8.93 1.26 10.44
CA THR A 88 8.97 0.20 9.42
C THR A 88 9.22 -1.17 10.03
N GLU A 89 10.24 -1.32 10.88
CA GLU A 89 10.65 -2.63 11.39
C GLU A 89 9.57 -3.30 12.27
N PRO A 90 9.00 -2.62 13.28
CA PRO A 90 7.88 -3.19 14.05
C PRO A 90 6.65 -3.48 13.20
N PHE A 91 6.35 -2.63 12.21
CA PHE A 91 5.20 -2.83 11.33
C PHE A 91 5.35 -4.11 10.50
N MET A 92 6.50 -4.29 9.85
CA MET A 92 6.77 -5.49 9.04
C MET A 92 6.81 -6.76 9.90
N ALA A 93 7.34 -6.68 11.12
CA ALA A 93 7.31 -7.81 12.06
C ALA A 93 5.88 -8.20 12.44
N ALA A 94 5.00 -7.22 12.71
CA ALA A 94 3.59 -7.48 13.02
C ALA A 94 2.86 -8.10 11.82
N VAL A 95 3.09 -7.59 10.60
CA VAL A 95 2.51 -8.17 9.38
C VAL A 95 2.98 -9.60 9.15
N GLY A 96 4.27 -9.89 9.37
CA GLY A 96 4.82 -11.25 9.22
C GLY A 96 4.21 -12.28 10.18
N GLY A 97 3.57 -11.84 11.27
CA GLY A 97 2.84 -12.70 12.19
C GLY A 97 1.43 -13.09 11.72
N VAL A 98 0.92 -12.49 10.64
CA VAL A 98 -0.44 -12.73 10.13
C VAL A 98 -0.41 -13.70 8.96
N SER A 99 -0.89 -14.92 9.18
CA SER A 99 -0.94 -15.95 8.14
C SER A 99 -1.78 -15.49 6.93
N GLY A 100 -1.22 -15.64 5.73
CA GLY A 100 -1.87 -15.27 4.47
C GLY A 100 -1.78 -13.78 4.11
N LEU A 101 -1.28 -12.91 5.00
CA LEU A 101 -1.03 -11.51 4.69
C LEU A 101 0.35 -11.34 4.03
N ARG A 102 0.41 -10.56 2.96
CA ARG A 102 1.65 -10.21 2.26
C ARG A 102 1.91 -8.71 2.38
N ALA A 103 3.17 -8.35 2.59
CA ALA A 103 3.65 -6.97 2.49
C ALA A 103 5.03 -6.95 1.83
N GLU A 104 5.10 -6.31 0.67
CA GLU A 104 6.29 -6.22 -0.17
C GLU A 104 6.36 -4.82 -0.80
N SER A 105 7.55 -4.42 -1.22
CA SER A 105 7.72 -3.17 -1.96
C SER A 105 7.08 -3.28 -3.35
N VAL A 106 6.43 -2.21 -3.79
CA VAL A 106 5.89 -2.14 -5.14
C VAL A 106 7.02 -1.97 -6.15
N GLU A 107 7.06 -2.85 -7.14
CA GLU A 107 7.96 -2.80 -8.28
C GLU A 107 7.30 -2.03 -9.44
N TYR A 108 8.03 -1.04 -9.97
CA TYR A 108 7.60 -0.28 -11.14
C TYR A 108 8.32 -0.82 -12.37
N ARG A 109 7.56 -1.34 -13.34
CA ARG A 109 8.08 -1.83 -14.62
C ARG A 109 7.58 -0.98 -15.77
N THR A 110 8.39 -0.80 -16.80
CA THR A 110 7.93 -0.12 -18.02
C THR A 110 7.03 -1.04 -18.84
N ILE A 111 6.26 -0.47 -19.77
CA ILE A 111 5.46 -1.27 -20.71
C ILE A 111 6.34 -2.23 -21.51
N ASP A 112 7.54 -1.80 -21.91
CA ASP A 112 8.45 -2.64 -22.69
C ASP A 112 9.03 -3.78 -21.84
N ASP A 113 9.32 -3.55 -20.56
CA ASP A 113 9.72 -4.62 -19.64
C ASP A 113 8.62 -5.69 -19.51
N LEU A 114 7.37 -5.24 -19.37
CA LEU A 114 6.21 -6.14 -19.25
C LEU A 114 5.93 -6.92 -20.54
N ARG A 115 6.28 -6.37 -21.70
CA ARG A 115 6.23 -7.08 -22.99
C ARG A 115 7.31 -8.13 -23.10
N ARG A 116 8.54 -7.81 -22.65
CA ARG A 116 9.67 -8.75 -22.68
C ARG A 116 9.51 -9.88 -21.67
N ARG A 117 9.02 -9.57 -20.48
CA ARG A 117 8.79 -10.52 -19.39
C ARG A 117 7.42 -10.27 -18.79
N LYS A 118 6.49 -11.17 -19.09
CA LYS A 118 5.18 -11.18 -18.42
C LYS A 118 5.37 -11.44 -16.91
N PRO A 119 4.68 -10.69 -16.04
CA PRO A 119 4.75 -10.93 -14.61
C PRO A 119 4.12 -12.28 -14.26
N THR A 120 4.63 -12.92 -13.21
CA THR A 120 4.01 -14.12 -12.64
C THR A 120 2.80 -13.76 -11.79
N LEU A 121 1.93 -14.73 -11.51
CA LEU A 121 0.77 -14.52 -10.64
C LEU A 121 1.17 -13.93 -9.28
N SER A 122 2.26 -14.41 -8.68
CA SER A 122 2.72 -13.93 -7.36
C SER A 122 3.26 -12.50 -7.38
N GLU A 123 3.78 -12.02 -8.51
CA GLU A 123 4.31 -10.66 -8.68
C GLU A 123 3.19 -9.61 -8.83
N LEU A 124 2.02 -10.00 -9.37
CA LEU A 124 0.94 -9.07 -9.71
C LEU A 124 0.53 -8.12 -8.56
N PRO A 125 0.36 -8.55 -7.30
CA PRO A 125 -0.11 -7.66 -6.23
C PRO A 125 0.83 -6.49 -5.92
N PHE A 126 2.10 -6.60 -6.27
CA PHE A 126 3.14 -5.61 -5.96
C PHE A 126 3.75 -5.02 -7.23
N LEU A 127 3.00 -5.01 -8.33
CA LEU A 127 3.46 -4.49 -9.61
C LEU A 127 2.67 -3.23 -9.99
N LYS A 128 3.40 -2.22 -10.47
CA LYS A 128 2.82 -1.07 -11.17
C LYS A 128 3.51 -0.86 -12.51
N ARG A 129 2.78 -0.27 -13.45
CA ARG A 129 3.38 0.18 -14.71
C ARG A 129 3.73 1.67 -14.62
N HIS A 130 4.79 2.10 -15.31
CA HIS A 130 5.13 3.50 -15.49
C HIS A 130 5.64 3.76 -16.90
#